data_AF-A0A225UBX4-F1
#
_entry.id   AF-A0A225UBX4-F1
#
_cell.length_a   1.000
_cell.length_b   1.000
_cell.length_c   1.000
_cell.angle_alpha   90.00
_cell.angle_beta   90.00
_cell.angle_gamma   90.00
#
_symmetry.space_group_name_H-M   'P 1'
#
loop_
_entity.id
_entity.type
_entity.pdbx_description
1 polymer ?
#
loop_
_entity_poly.entity_id
_entity_poly.type
_entity_poly.pdbx_seq_one_letter_code
_entity_poly.pdbx_strand_id
1 'polypeptide(L)'
;MSLQDLAPENTKRAQTTAIITFKGFLASENTTIESVYSTLQGNEVGSGFVKLLDRFAMYLALSRGRGGEVRKKNTVMSYYSNVKNWLLEKYPRHRNVIEQRPLTMGRILERHCMKRQQGGAVAKAPACTKADLRSLVDGLYFDATSSKEYQDAALLCIMWYAFGRASDLAFITGRFRKIQTV
;
A
#
# COMPACT_ATOMS: atom_id res chain seq x y z
N MET A 1 -15.05 -8.05 -30.02
CA MET A 1 -15.04 -9.05 -28.94
C MET A 1 -13.83 -8.77 -28.06
N SER A 2 -14.02 -8.62 -26.75
CA SER A 2 -12.91 -8.40 -25.81
C SER A 2 -12.29 -9.75 -25.46
N LEU A 3 -10.97 -9.81 -25.21
CA LEU A 3 -10.27 -11.02 -24.73
C LEU A 3 -10.91 -11.60 -23.46
N GLN A 4 -11.62 -10.78 -22.69
CA GLN A 4 -12.38 -11.19 -21.51
C GLN A 4 -13.57 -12.10 -21.83
N ASP A 5 -14.18 -11.98 -23.03
CA ASP A 5 -15.37 -12.75 -23.38
C ASP A 5 -15.05 -14.25 -23.54
N LEU A 6 -13.82 -14.56 -23.93
CA LEU A 6 -13.27 -15.91 -24.14
C LEU A 6 -12.73 -16.57 -22.86
N ALA A 7 -12.64 -15.83 -21.74
CA ALA A 7 -12.08 -16.37 -20.51
C ALA A 7 -13.08 -17.34 -19.81
N PRO A 8 -12.58 -18.44 -19.21
CA PRO A 8 -13.41 -19.34 -18.41
C PRO A 8 -14.18 -18.59 -17.32
N GLU A 9 -15.40 -19.01 -17.02
CA GLU A 9 -16.27 -18.34 -16.04
C GLU A 9 -15.63 -18.22 -14.65
N ASN A 10 -14.84 -19.23 -14.26
CA ASN A 10 -14.06 -19.22 -13.02
C ASN A 10 -13.02 -18.10 -12.97
N THR A 11 -12.39 -17.78 -14.11
CA THR A 11 -11.43 -16.68 -14.24
C THR A 11 -12.14 -15.33 -14.11
N LYS A 12 -13.32 -15.18 -14.72
CA LYS A 12 -14.16 -13.97 -14.57
C LYS A 12 -14.55 -13.73 -13.11
N ARG A 13 -15.01 -14.78 -12.41
CA ARG A 13 -15.36 -14.70 -10.97
C ARG A 13 -14.16 -14.34 -10.09
N ALA A 14 -12.99 -14.91 -10.37
CA ALA A 14 -11.75 -14.57 -9.66
C ALA A 14 -11.36 -13.10 -9.86
N GLN A 15 -11.47 -12.60 -11.08
CA GLN A 15 -11.21 -11.19 -11.41
C GLN A 15 -12.18 -10.26 -10.66
N THR A 16 -13.49 -10.55 -10.70
CA THR A 16 -14.51 -9.77 -9.97
C THR A 16 -14.21 -9.71 -8.47
N THR A 17 -13.81 -10.84 -7.87
CA THR A 17 -13.46 -10.89 -6.45
C THR A 17 -12.22 -10.06 -6.13
N ALA A 18 -11.22 -10.09 -7.00
CA ALA A 18 -10.03 -9.27 -6.87
C ALA A 18 -10.34 -7.76 -6.97
N ILE A 19 -11.23 -7.37 -7.90
CA ILE A 19 -11.69 -5.98 -8.07
C ILE A 19 -12.49 -5.52 -6.84
N ILE A 20 -13.38 -6.36 -6.28
CA ILE A 20 -14.10 -6.04 -5.04
C ILE A 20 -13.11 -5.80 -3.90
N THR A 21 -12.08 -6.65 -3.77
CA THR A 21 -11.03 -6.49 -2.76
C THR A 21 -10.25 -5.20 -2.96
N PHE A 22 -9.96 -4.83 -4.20
CA PHE A 22 -9.32 -3.56 -4.55
C PHE A 22 -10.17 -2.35 -4.19
N LYS A 23 -11.48 -2.38 -4.47
CA LYS A 23 -12.41 -1.32 -4.04
C LYS A 23 -12.46 -1.19 -2.51
N GLY A 24 -12.44 -2.31 -1.78
CA GLY A 24 -12.34 -2.29 -0.32
C GLY A 24 -11.04 -1.65 0.19
N PHE A 25 -9.92 -1.92 -0.48
CA PHE A 25 -8.65 -1.22 -0.22
C PHE A 25 -8.79 0.30 -0.42
N LEU A 26 -9.35 0.74 -1.56
CA LEU A 26 -9.55 2.16 -1.82
C LEU A 26 -10.43 2.83 -0.75
N ALA A 27 -11.50 2.16 -0.32
CA ALA A 27 -12.37 2.64 0.75
C ALA A 27 -11.61 2.77 2.09
N SER A 28 -10.72 1.82 2.43
CA SER A 28 -9.90 1.92 3.65
C SER A 28 -8.91 3.09 3.62
N GLU A 29 -8.52 3.52 2.42
CA GLU A 29 -7.64 4.68 2.17
C GLU A 29 -8.44 5.97 1.89
N ASN A 30 -9.76 6.00 2.19
CA ASN A 30 -10.66 7.13 1.91
C ASN A 30 -10.58 7.65 0.46
N THR A 31 -10.35 6.75 -0.48
CA THR A 31 -10.12 7.05 -1.89
C THR A 31 -11.22 6.40 -2.73
N THR A 32 -11.66 7.08 -3.78
CA THR A 32 -12.65 6.56 -4.72
C THR A 32 -11.99 6.08 -6.01
N ILE A 33 -12.65 5.18 -6.74
CA ILE A 33 -12.09 4.65 -7.98
C ILE A 33 -12.03 5.70 -9.09
N GLU A 34 -12.92 6.69 -9.05
CA GLU A 34 -12.97 7.84 -9.95
C GLU A 34 -11.75 8.75 -9.76
N SER A 35 -11.32 8.94 -8.51
CA SER A 35 -10.09 9.70 -8.20
C SER A 35 -8.84 8.99 -8.71
N VAL A 36 -8.80 7.66 -8.62
CA VAL A 36 -7.73 6.83 -9.19
C VAL A 36 -7.70 6.98 -10.71
N TYR A 37 -8.85 6.90 -11.38
CA TYR A 37 -8.90 7.07 -12.82
C TYR A 37 -8.43 8.45 -13.28
N SER A 38 -8.86 9.51 -12.60
CA SER A 38 -8.43 10.88 -12.89
C SER A 38 -6.91 11.04 -12.70
N THR A 39 -6.37 10.45 -11.63
CA THR A 39 -4.93 10.47 -11.32
C THR A 39 -4.12 9.69 -12.35
N LEU A 40 -4.62 8.54 -12.82
CA LEU A 40 -3.93 7.72 -13.83
C LEU A 40 -4.01 8.33 -15.23
N GLN A 41 -5.12 8.98 -15.58
CA GLN A 41 -5.32 9.60 -16.89
C GLN A 41 -4.38 10.80 -17.12
N GLY A 42 -4.03 11.55 -16.08
CA GLY A 42 -3.06 12.65 -16.15
C GLY A 42 -1.59 12.25 -15.99
N ASN A 43 -1.28 10.95 -15.83
CA ASN A 43 0.07 10.50 -15.44
C ASN A 43 0.86 9.94 -16.64
N GLU A 44 1.52 10.81 -17.40
CA GLU A 44 2.25 10.42 -18.63
C GLU A 44 3.33 9.35 -18.39
N VAL A 45 3.95 9.35 -17.21
CA VAL A 45 5.12 8.50 -16.88
C VAL A 45 4.73 7.17 -16.22
N GLY A 46 3.44 6.90 -16.00
CA GLY A 46 2.97 5.65 -15.37
C GLY A 46 3.38 5.47 -13.89
N SER A 47 3.98 6.50 -13.28
CA SER A 47 4.48 6.48 -11.90
C SER A 47 3.36 6.28 -10.88
N GLY A 48 2.18 6.87 -11.12
CA GLY A 48 0.99 6.70 -10.28
C GLY A 48 0.48 5.27 -10.28
N PHE A 49 0.63 4.56 -11.40
CA PHE A 49 0.23 3.16 -11.52
C PHE A 49 1.11 2.24 -10.67
N VAL A 50 2.42 2.46 -10.72
CA VAL A 50 3.39 1.69 -9.90
C VAL A 50 3.12 1.91 -8.42
N LYS A 51 2.94 3.16 -7.98
CA LYS A 51 2.64 3.49 -6.57
C LYS A 51 1.32 2.88 -6.10
N LEU A 52 0.29 2.91 -6.94
CA LEU A 52 -1.01 2.31 -6.64
C LEU A 52 -0.91 0.80 -6.44
N LEU A 53 -0.22 0.11 -7.35
CA LEU A 53 -0.01 -1.33 -7.26
C LEU A 53 0.88 -1.74 -6.10
N ASP A 54 1.92 -0.96 -5.79
CA ASP A 54 2.80 -1.19 -4.65
C ASP A 54 2.02 -1.20 -3.32
N ARG A 55 1.14 -0.22 -3.14
CA ARG A 55 0.26 -0.15 -1.97
C ARG A 55 -0.78 -1.24 -1.93
N PHE A 56 -1.39 -1.55 -3.07
CA PHE A 56 -2.33 -2.64 -3.13
C PHE A 56 -1.66 -3.98 -2.79
N ALA A 57 -0.41 -4.21 -3.24
CA ALA A 57 0.39 -5.36 -2.86
C ALA A 57 0.65 -5.40 -1.34
N MET A 58 1.00 -4.27 -0.72
CA MET A 58 1.17 -4.17 0.73
C MET A 58 -0.13 -4.45 1.49
N TYR A 59 -1.25 -3.88 1.03
CA TYR A 59 -2.58 -4.16 1.58
C TYR A 59 -2.90 -5.65 1.50
N LEU A 60 -2.68 -6.29 0.35
CA LEU A 60 -2.92 -7.74 0.20
C LEU A 60 -2.01 -8.57 1.12
N ALA A 61 -0.74 -8.21 1.24
CA ALA A 61 0.23 -8.89 2.10
C ALA A 61 -0.17 -8.86 3.59
N LEU A 62 -0.84 -7.78 4.01
CA LEU A 62 -1.31 -7.60 5.38
C LEU A 62 -2.78 -7.99 5.57
N SER A 63 -3.56 -8.12 4.50
CA SER A 63 -4.99 -8.42 4.58
C SER A 63 -5.25 -9.80 5.16
N ARG A 64 -6.08 -9.82 6.21
CA ARG A 64 -6.53 -11.04 6.88
C ARG A 64 -7.79 -11.57 6.22
N GLY A 65 -7.90 -12.89 6.11
CA GLY A 65 -9.12 -13.58 5.70
C GLY A 65 -10.15 -13.59 6.82
N ARG A 66 -11.31 -14.22 6.55
CA ARG A 66 -12.41 -14.35 7.55
C ARG A 66 -11.98 -15.05 8.84
N GLY A 67 -10.94 -15.89 8.80
CA GLY A 67 -10.42 -16.59 9.98
C GLY A 67 -9.34 -15.83 10.77
N GLY A 68 -9.08 -14.55 10.48
CA GLY A 68 -8.01 -13.78 11.13
C GLY A 68 -6.58 -14.16 10.68
N GLU A 69 -6.42 -15.31 10.05
CA GLU A 69 -5.20 -15.69 9.34
C GLU A 69 -4.98 -14.81 8.12
N VAL A 70 -3.71 -14.66 7.76
CA VAL A 70 -3.36 -13.77 6.65
C VAL A 70 -3.45 -14.52 5.33
N ARG A 71 -3.88 -13.82 4.28
CA ARG A 71 -4.18 -14.45 2.99
C ARG A 71 -3.00 -15.28 2.46
N LYS A 72 -3.33 -16.48 1.96
CA LYS A 72 -2.36 -17.39 1.34
C LYS A 72 -1.70 -16.73 0.13
N LYS A 73 -0.42 -17.03 -0.10
CA LYS A 73 0.39 -16.53 -1.24
C LYS A 73 -0.37 -16.61 -2.56
N ASN A 74 -0.93 -17.78 -2.88
CA ASN A 74 -1.60 -18.01 -4.16
C ASN A 74 -2.80 -17.06 -4.36
N THR A 75 -3.55 -16.77 -3.30
CA THR A 75 -4.65 -15.80 -3.34
C THR A 75 -4.15 -14.38 -3.52
N VAL A 76 -3.11 -13.98 -2.79
CA VAL A 76 -2.49 -12.65 -2.91
C VAL A 76 -1.98 -12.40 -4.33
N MET A 77 -1.23 -13.36 -4.88
CA MET A 77 -0.67 -13.27 -6.23
C MET A 77 -1.77 -13.25 -7.30
N SER A 78 -2.83 -14.04 -7.12
CA SER A 78 -3.98 -14.05 -8.02
C SER A 78 -4.70 -12.69 -8.01
N TYR A 79 -4.97 -12.12 -6.84
CA TYR A 79 -5.67 -10.84 -6.75
C TYR A 79 -4.84 -9.70 -7.33
N TYR A 80 -3.55 -9.65 -6.99
CA TYR A 80 -2.61 -8.67 -7.54
C TYR A 80 -2.56 -8.75 -9.08
N SER A 81 -2.44 -9.96 -9.63
CA SER A 81 -2.35 -10.18 -11.08
C SER A 81 -3.64 -9.78 -11.80
N ASN A 82 -4.80 -10.15 -11.24
CA ASN A 82 -6.11 -9.80 -11.82
C ASN A 82 -6.33 -8.28 -11.86
N VAL A 83 -6.03 -7.56 -10.76
CA VAL A 83 -6.19 -6.10 -10.70
C VAL A 83 -5.19 -5.39 -11.61
N LYS A 84 -3.92 -5.84 -11.64
CA LYS A 84 -2.91 -5.31 -12.55
C LYS A 84 -3.36 -5.42 -14.01
N ASN A 85 -3.80 -6.61 -14.43
CA ASN A 85 -4.23 -6.84 -15.81
C ASN A 85 -5.48 -6.01 -16.14
N TRP A 86 -6.46 -5.96 -15.23
CA TRP A 86 -7.66 -5.14 -15.40
C TRP A 86 -7.35 -3.64 -15.56
N LEU A 87 -6.42 -3.09 -14.77
CA LEU A 87 -5.99 -1.70 -14.91
C LEU A 87 -5.19 -1.47 -16.21
N LEU A 88 -4.37 -2.45 -16.64
CA LEU A 88 -3.62 -2.38 -17.90
C LEU A 88 -4.51 -2.40 -19.13
N GLU A 89 -5.61 -3.16 -19.11
CA GLU A 89 -6.60 -3.17 -20.19
C GLU A 89 -7.28 -1.81 -20.34
N LYS A 90 -7.53 -1.11 -19.23
CA LYS A 90 -8.11 0.24 -19.25
C LYS A 90 -7.12 1.31 -19.72
N TYR A 91 -5.82 1.14 -19.44
CA TYR A 91 -4.78 2.10 -19.78
C TYR A 91 -3.64 1.48 -20.59
N PRO A 92 -3.89 1.06 -21.84
CA PRO A 92 -2.91 0.35 -22.66
C PRO A 92 -1.67 1.19 -22.99
N ARG A 93 -1.79 2.54 -22.98
CA ARG A 93 -0.66 3.46 -23.22
C ARG A 93 0.47 3.33 -22.19
N HIS A 94 0.18 2.90 -20.98
CA HIS A 94 1.19 2.76 -19.93
C HIS A 94 1.82 1.35 -19.87
N ARG A 95 1.38 0.42 -20.75
CA ARG A 95 1.75 -0.99 -20.71
C ARG A 95 3.26 -1.23 -20.75
N ASN A 96 4.00 -0.52 -21.60
CA ASN A 96 5.45 -0.70 -21.73
C ASN A 96 6.23 -0.29 -20.45
N VAL A 97 5.80 0.75 -19.75
CA VAL A 97 6.42 1.22 -18.49
C VAL A 97 6.04 0.32 -17.32
N ILE A 98 4.83 -0.25 -17.36
CA ILE A 98 4.22 -1.07 -16.30
C ILE A 98 4.59 -2.56 -16.45
N GLU A 99 4.94 -3.07 -17.62
CA GLU A 99 5.39 -4.46 -17.72
C GLU A 99 6.78 -4.66 -17.11
N GLN A 100 7.67 -3.65 -17.15
CA GLN A 100 9.03 -3.78 -16.60
C GLN A 100 9.11 -3.60 -15.07
N ARG A 101 8.36 -2.65 -14.48
CA ARG A 101 8.50 -2.30 -13.04
C ARG A 101 7.64 -3.19 -12.10
N PRO A 102 6.34 -3.40 -12.37
CA PRO A 102 5.47 -4.33 -11.65
C PRO A 102 5.87 -5.80 -11.59
N LEU A 103 6.72 -6.31 -12.49
CA LEU A 103 7.29 -7.67 -12.35
C LEU A 103 8.22 -7.77 -11.13
N THR A 104 9.00 -6.73 -10.87
CA THR A 104 9.83 -6.63 -9.65
C THR A 104 8.95 -6.58 -8.42
N MET A 105 7.86 -5.81 -8.44
CA MET A 105 6.94 -5.70 -7.31
C MET A 105 6.20 -7.02 -7.03
N GLY A 106 5.76 -7.72 -8.07
CA GLY A 106 5.18 -9.06 -7.94
C GLY A 106 6.16 -10.06 -7.32
N ARG A 107 7.44 -10.03 -7.72
CA ARG A 107 8.49 -10.89 -7.14
C ARG A 107 8.80 -10.56 -5.67
N ILE A 108 8.85 -9.27 -5.31
CA ILE A 108 9.05 -8.83 -3.92
C ILE A 108 7.88 -9.31 -3.05
N LEU A 109 6.65 -9.09 -3.53
CA LEU A 109 5.43 -9.56 -2.86
C LEU A 109 5.43 -11.07 -2.70
N GLU A 110 5.77 -11.82 -3.75
CA GLU A 110 5.83 -13.28 -3.70
C GLU A 110 6.87 -13.77 -2.68
N ARG A 111 8.08 -13.20 -2.71
CA ARG A 111 9.14 -13.54 -1.76
C ARG A 111 8.72 -13.23 -0.33
N HIS A 112 8.08 -12.09 -0.10
CA HIS A 112 7.56 -11.71 1.21
C HIS A 112 6.49 -12.70 1.70
N CYS A 113 5.51 -13.04 0.85
CA CYS A 113 4.49 -14.03 1.18
C CYS A 113 5.08 -15.42 1.46
N MET A 114 6.10 -15.85 0.70
CA MET A 114 6.78 -17.14 0.93
C MET A 114 7.51 -17.16 2.28
N LYS A 115 8.33 -16.15 2.59
CA LYS A 115 9.03 -16.05 3.88
C LYS A 115 8.05 -16.10 5.06
N ARG A 116 6.93 -15.42 4.91
CA ARG A 116 5.88 -15.36 5.92
C ARG A 116 5.12 -16.67 6.12
N GLN A 117 4.95 -17.47 5.06
CA GLN A 117 4.35 -18.81 5.15
C GLN A 117 5.30 -19.86 5.75
N GLN A 118 6.60 -19.72 5.52
CA GLN A 118 7.64 -20.64 6.01
C GLN A 118 8.00 -20.42 7.49
N GLY A 119 7.20 -19.66 8.25
CA GLY A 119 7.50 -19.38 9.67
C GLY A 119 8.61 -18.35 9.88
N GLY A 120 9.10 -17.71 8.81
CA GLY A 120 9.89 -16.47 8.88
C GLY A 120 9.00 -15.31 9.31
N ALA A 121 8.41 -15.41 10.51
CA ALA A 121 7.95 -14.25 11.21
C ALA A 121 9.19 -13.37 11.39
N VAL A 122 9.26 -12.26 10.64
CA VAL A 122 9.89 -11.10 11.23
C VAL A 122 9.10 -10.91 12.51
N ALA A 123 9.70 -11.27 13.66
CA ALA A 123 9.14 -10.99 14.96
C ALA A 123 8.80 -9.50 14.91
N LYS A 124 7.51 -9.19 14.73
CA LYS A 124 7.09 -7.82 14.62
C LYS A 124 7.45 -7.24 15.98
N ALA A 125 8.36 -6.27 16.01
CA ALA A 125 8.40 -5.37 17.14
C ALA A 125 6.95 -4.92 17.38
N PRO A 126 6.45 -4.97 18.62
CA PRO A 126 5.12 -4.49 18.95
C PRO A 126 4.91 -3.13 18.29
N ALA A 127 3.70 -2.89 17.76
CA ALA A 127 3.40 -1.58 17.21
C ALA A 127 3.63 -0.55 18.31
N CYS A 128 4.60 0.33 18.12
CA CYS A 128 4.88 1.41 19.07
C CYS A 128 3.56 2.17 19.31
N THR A 129 3.15 2.24 20.55
CA THR A 129 1.92 2.93 20.93
C THR A 129 2.23 4.39 21.21
N LYS A 130 1.18 5.23 21.29
CA LYS A 130 1.36 6.63 21.72
C LYS A 130 1.97 6.71 23.13
N ALA A 131 1.77 5.70 23.97
CA ALA A 131 2.39 5.62 25.30
C ALA A 131 3.90 5.33 25.18
N ASP A 132 4.28 4.38 24.34
CA ASP A 132 5.71 4.06 24.09
C ASP A 132 6.47 5.26 23.52
N LEU A 133 5.83 6.00 22.59
CA LEU A 133 6.40 7.23 22.05
C LEU A 133 6.57 8.32 23.13
N ARG A 134 5.57 8.49 24.01
CA ARG A 134 5.66 9.44 25.11
C ARG A 134 6.82 9.10 26.04
N SER A 135 6.95 7.84 26.46
CA SER A 135 8.07 7.39 27.29
C SER A 135 9.43 7.63 26.62
N LEU A 136 9.54 7.44 25.31
CA LEU A 136 10.77 7.73 24.55
C LEU A 136 11.09 9.23 24.53
N VAL A 137 10.08 10.07 24.27
CA VAL A 137 10.25 11.53 24.25
C VAL A 137 10.58 12.05 25.65
N ASP A 138 9.87 11.60 26.67
CA ASP A 138 10.11 12.01 28.06
C ASP A 138 11.53 11.63 28.51
N GLY A 139 12.02 10.43 28.15
CA GLY A 139 13.40 10.02 28.40
C GLY A 139 14.42 10.91 27.68
N LEU A 140 14.19 11.22 26.40
CA LEU A 140 15.06 12.14 25.65
C LEU A 140 15.08 13.55 26.25
N TYR A 141 13.95 14.06 26.72
CA TYR A 141 13.87 15.38 27.37
C TYR A 141 14.49 15.38 28.78
N PHE A 142 14.41 14.26 29.50
CA PHE A 142 14.97 14.12 30.85
C PHE A 142 16.51 14.11 30.84
N ASP A 143 17.12 13.41 29.89
CA ASP A 143 18.58 13.31 29.76
C ASP A 143 19.19 14.37 28.82
N ALA A 144 18.36 15.21 28.19
CA ALA A 144 18.84 16.23 27.26
C ALA A 144 19.69 17.29 27.96
N THR A 145 20.93 17.43 27.50
CA THR A 145 21.87 18.49 27.91
C THR A 145 22.24 19.40 26.75
N SER A 146 21.83 19.05 25.53
CA SER A 146 22.17 19.76 24.30
C SER A 146 20.97 20.06 23.42
N SER A 147 21.07 21.13 22.62
CA SER A 147 20.05 21.48 21.62
C SER A 147 19.79 20.37 20.60
N LYS A 148 20.73 19.45 20.39
CA LYS A 148 20.62 18.35 19.43
C LYS A 148 19.65 17.27 19.92
N GLU A 149 19.66 16.95 21.22
CA GLU A 149 18.79 15.91 21.80
C GLU A 149 17.31 16.34 21.75
N TYR A 150 17.04 17.64 21.92
CA TYR A 150 15.70 18.20 21.70
C TYR A 150 15.26 18.13 20.23
N GLN A 151 16.19 18.32 19.28
CA GLN A 151 15.91 18.15 17.85
C GLN A 151 15.63 16.68 17.51
N ASP A 152 16.35 15.74 18.12
CA ASP A 152 16.15 14.31 17.92
C ASP A 152 14.78 13.86 18.48
N ALA A 153 14.33 14.42 19.61
CA ALA A 153 12.99 14.18 20.15
C ALA A 153 11.88 14.76 19.25
N ALA A 154 12.08 15.95 18.70
CA ALA A 154 11.16 16.56 17.74
C ALA A 154 11.10 15.75 16.42
N LEU A 155 12.26 15.31 15.93
CA LEU A 155 12.38 14.45 14.75
C LEU A 155 11.66 13.12 14.97
N LEU A 156 11.81 12.49 16.14
CA LEU A 156 11.11 11.26 16.50
C LEU A 156 9.57 11.44 16.45
N CYS A 157 9.06 12.57 16.94
CA CYS A 157 7.64 12.91 16.87
C CYS A 157 7.15 13.10 15.43
N ILE A 158 7.94 13.80 14.61
CA ILE A 158 7.62 14.04 13.20
C ILE A 158 7.66 12.74 12.40
N MET A 159 8.66 11.89 12.64
CA MET A 159 8.78 10.58 12.02
C MET A 159 7.61 9.68 12.42
N TRP A 160 7.21 9.69 13.69
CA TRP A 160 6.03 8.95 14.13
C TRP A 160 4.74 9.45 13.47
N TYR A 161 4.58 10.77 13.34
CA TYR A 161 3.43 11.36 12.68
C TYR A 161 3.39 11.05 11.17
N ALA A 162 4.54 11.14 10.49
CA ALA A 162 4.67 10.95 9.05
C ALA A 162 4.66 9.46 8.63
N PHE A 163 5.26 8.58 9.44
CA PHE A 163 5.49 7.18 9.10
C PHE A 163 4.70 6.18 9.98
N GLY A 164 4.29 6.59 11.19
CA GLY A 164 3.52 5.75 12.13
C GLY A 164 2.06 5.55 11.73
N ARG A 165 1.55 6.34 10.78
CA ARG A 165 0.39 5.99 9.94
C ARG A 165 0.90 5.84 8.51
N ALA A 166 0.91 4.64 7.96
CA ALA A 166 1.24 4.43 6.55
C ALA A 166 0.34 5.31 5.66
N SER A 167 0.82 6.42 5.08
CA SER A 167 -0.10 7.37 4.43
C SER A 167 0.52 8.33 3.42
N ASP A 168 1.46 7.92 2.55
CA ASP A 168 1.89 8.78 1.43
C ASP A 168 0.85 8.88 0.30
N LEU A 169 -0.46 8.94 0.55
CA LEU A 169 -1.48 9.23 -0.48
C LEU A 169 -1.51 10.69 -0.94
N ALA A 170 -0.55 11.51 -0.49
CA ALA A 170 -0.37 12.90 -0.90
C ALA A 170 -0.24 13.11 -2.42
N PHE A 171 -0.02 12.04 -3.21
CA PHE A 171 -0.04 12.14 -4.68
C PHE A 171 -1.44 11.95 -5.31
N ILE A 172 -2.38 11.27 -4.63
CA ILE A 172 -3.75 11.03 -5.13
C ILE A 172 -4.67 12.16 -4.68
N THR A 173 -4.41 12.73 -3.50
CA THR A 173 -5.07 13.94 -3.04
C THR A 173 -4.18 15.14 -3.34
N GLY A 174 -4.45 15.84 -4.44
CA GLY A 174 -3.87 17.15 -4.75
C GLY A 174 -4.30 18.25 -3.76
N ARG A 175 -4.13 18.03 -2.46
CA ARG A 175 -4.32 19.00 -1.39
C ARG A 175 -3.29 18.73 -0.30
N PHE A 176 -2.15 19.40 -0.41
CA PHE A 176 -1.48 19.95 0.77
C PHE A 176 -2.51 20.80 1.50
N ARG A 177 -3.22 20.23 2.49
CA ARG A 177 -4.00 21.05 3.42
C ARG A 177 -2.98 21.85 4.21
N LYS A 178 -2.94 23.16 3.94
CA LYS A 178 -2.34 24.17 4.80
C LYS A 178 -2.69 23.84 6.24
N ILE A 179 -1.65 23.74 7.06
CA ILE A 179 -1.72 23.73 8.51
C ILE A 179 -2.46 25.02 8.90
N GLN A 180 -3.70 24.90 9.39
CA GLN A 180 -4.32 25.97 10.16
C GLN A 180 -3.88 25.76 11.61
N THR A 181 -2.92 26.59 12.02
CA THR A 181 -2.64 26.90 13.41
C THR A 181 -3.84 27.64 14.01
N VAL A 182 -4.35 27.12 15.12
CA VAL A 182 -4.99 27.91 16.17
C VAL A 182 -4.11 27.76 17.40
#